data_AF-A0A4P5Y5K0-F1
#
_entry.id   AF-A0A4P5Y5K0-F1
#
_cell.length_a   1.000
_cell.length_b   1.000
_cell.length_c   1.000
_cell.angle_alpha   90.00
_cell.angle_beta   90.00
_cell.angle_gamma   90.00
#
_symmetry.space_group_name_H-M   'P 1'
#
loop_
_entity.id
_entity.type
_entity.pdbx_description
1 polymer ?
#
loop_
_entity_poly.entity_id
_entity_poly.type
_entity_poly.pdbx_seq_one_letter_code
_entity_poly.pdbx_strand_id
1 'polypeptide(L)' 'MKWLLAAWVAVLIALHQDVWFWTDKTLVFGWLPIGLAYHAGYAVAAALTMALLVKATWPKELDEERHP' A
#
# COMPACT_ATOMS: atom_id res chain seq x y z
N MET A 1 11.83 -2.16 -14.78
CA MET A 1 10.65 -2.64 -14.03
C MET A 1 10.84 -2.60 -12.51
N LYS A 2 11.87 -3.24 -11.95
CA LYS A 2 12.15 -3.24 -10.49
C LYS A 2 12.26 -1.84 -9.88
N TRP A 3 12.92 -0.90 -10.58
CA TRP A 3 13.04 0.51 -10.15
C TRP A 3 11.71 1.26 -10.08
N LEU A 4 10.75 0.93 -10.94
CA LEU A 4 9.41 1.54 -10.89
C LEU A 4 8.65 1.05 -9.65
N LEU A 5 8.77 -0.23 -9.32
CA LEU A 5 8.17 -0.81 -8.10
C LEU A 5 8.82 -0.21 -6.85
N ALA A 6 10.14 -0.02 -6.84
CA ALA A 6 10.84 0.64 -5.74
C ALA A 6 10.40 2.11 -5.57
N ALA A 7 10.29 2.86 -6.67
CA ALA A 7 9.78 4.23 -6.65
C ALA A 7 8.33 4.29 -6.14
N TRP A 8 7.48 3.34 -6.56
CA TRP A 8 6.10 3.24 -6.09
C TRP A 8 6.01 2.99 -4.58
N VAL A 9 6.84 2.08 -4.05
CA VAL A 9 6.92 1.83 -2.60
C VAL A 9 7.39 3.07 -1.85
N ALA A 10 8.38 3.81 -2.37
CA ALA A 10 8.83 5.06 -1.77
C ALA A 10 7.71 6.12 -1.71
N VAL A 11 6.91 6.21 -2.78
CA VAL A 11 5.71 7.07 -2.81
C VAL A 11 4.72 6.67 -1.72
N LEU A 12 4.41 5.37 -1.57
CA LEU A 12 3.53 4.90 -0.50
C LEU A 12 4.06 5.26 0.90
N ILE A 13 5.37 5.10 1.14
CA ILE A 13 5.98 5.48 2.43
C ILE A 13 5.80 6.97 2.73
N ALA A 14 5.99 7.82 1.72
CA ALA A 14 5.73 9.25 1.86
C ALA A 14 4.24 9.53 2.12
N LEU A 15 3.35 8.82 1.44
CA LEU A 15 1.90 8.91 1.64
C LEU A 15 1.47 8.49 3.05
N HIS A 16 2.18 7.54 3.65
CA HIS A 16 1.90 7.04 4.99
C HIS A 16 2.10 8.09 6.10
N GLN A 17 2.90 9.14 5.86
CA GLN A 17 3.17 10.15 6.90
C GLN A 17 1.93 10.99 7.26
N ASP A 18 0.90 11.00 6.40
CA ASP A 18 -0.40 11.66 6.60
C ASP A 18 -0.32 13.03 7.31
N VAL A 19 0.54 13.92 6.80
CA VAL A 19 0.72 15.26 7.39
C VAL A 19 -0.38 16.24 7.01
N TRP A 20 -1.25 15.88 6.05
CA TRP A 20 -2.24 16.78 5.46
C TRP A 20 -3.62 16.67 6.12
N PHE A 21 -4.09 15.47 6.49
CA PHE A 21 -5.40 15.31 7.14
C PHE A 21 -5.32 15.32 8.68
N TRP A 22 -4.14 15.51 9.27
CA TRP A 22 -3.94 15.48 10.73
C TRP A 22 -4.91 16.40 11.47
N THR A 23 -5.10 17.63 10.99
CA THR A 23 -5.96 18.63 11.65
C THR A 23 -7.35 18.75 11.01
N ASP A 24 -7.63 17.98 9.97
CA ASP A 24 -8.88 18.06 9.22
C ASP A 24 -9.98 17.21 9.88
N LYS A 25 -11.08 17.88 10.27
CA LYS A 25 -12.24 17.26 10.91
C LYS A 25 -13.39 16.97 9.95
N THR A 26 -13.16 17.14 8.65
CA THR A 26 -14.17 16.87 7.62
C THR A 26 -14.66 15.43 7.74
N LEU A 27 -15.99 15.27 7.74
CA LEU A 27 -16.64 13.96 7.79
C LEU A 27 -17.01 13.52 6.38
N VAL A 28 -16.46 12.39 5.95
CA VAL A 28 -16.87 11.67 4.75
C VAL A 28 -18.15 10.88 5.06
N PHE A 29 -19.12 10.90 4.14
CA PHE A 29 -20.44 10.27 4.31
C PHE A 29 -21.23 10.73 5.56
N GLY A 30 -20.83 11.85 6.18
CA GLY A 30 -21.49 12.42 7.36
C GLY A 30 -21.13 11.78 8.71
N TRP A 31 -20.24 10.77 8.74
CA TRP A 31 -19.86 10.10 10.00
C TRP A 31 -18.38 9.66 10.08
N LEU A 32 -17.69 9.50 8.95
CA LEU A 32 -16.34 8.96 8.92
C LEU A 32 -15.30 10.10 8.86
N PRO A 33 -14.40 10.25 9.84
CA PRO A 33 -13.35 11.26 9.77
C PRO A 33 -12.48 11.07 8.51
N ILE A 34 -12.17 12.17 7.82
CA ILE A 34 -11.39 12.13 6.56
C ILE A 34 -10.01 11.49 6.74
N GLY A 35 -9.34 11.75 7.86
CA GLY A 35 -8.07 11.07 8.19
C GLY A 35 -8.24 9.55 8.28
N LEU A 36 -9.35 9.05 8.87
CA LEU A 36 -9.61 7.61 8.94
C LEU A 36 -9.97 7.02 7.58
N ALA A 37 -10.78 7.74 6.79
CA ALA A 37 -11.10 7.34 5.41
C ALA A 37 -9.84 7.23 4.54
N TYR A 38 -8.93 8.20 4.69
CA TYR A 38 -7.64 8.21 4.03
C TYR A 38 -6.78 6.99 4.42
N HIS A 39 -6.63 6.72 5.71
CA HIS A 39 -5.88 5.56 6.19
C HIS A 39 -6.48 4.22 5.74
N ALA A 40 -7.82 4.10 5.70
CA ALA A 40 -8.48 2.91 5.18
C ALA A 40 -8.16 2.69 3.69
N GLY A 41 -8.23 3.76 2.88
CA GLY A 41 -7.83 3.71 1.47
C GLY A 41 -6.34 3.37 1.29
N TYR A 42 -5.48 3.95 2.11
CA TYR A 42 -4.05 3.66 2.11
C TYR A 42 -3.76 2.18 2.43
N ALA A 43 -4.44 1.60 3.42
CA ALA A 43 -4.29 0.20 3.77
C ALA A 43 -4.65 -0.74 2.60
N VAL A 44 -5.74 -0.44 1.88
CA VAL A 44 -6.13 -1.18 0.67
C VAL A 44 -5.05 -1.04 -0.42
N ALA A 45 -4.56 0.17 -0.67
CA ALA A 45 -3.49 0.40 -1.65
C ALA A 45 -2.20 -0.34 -1.30
N ALA A 46 -1.82 -0.38 -0.03
CA ALA A 46 -0.66 -1.12 0.46
C ALA A 46 -0.82 -2.64 0.27
N ALA A 47 -1.99 -3.19 0.59
CA ALA A 47 -2.29 -4.61 0.38
C ALA A 47 -2.22 -5.00 -1.10
N LEU A 48 -2.82 -4.19 -1.98
CA LEU A 48 -2.74 -4.40 -3.44
C LEU A 48 -1.31 -4.31 -3.94
N THR A 49 -0.52 -3.36 -3.44
CA THR A 49 0.89 -3.23 -3.78
C THR A 49 1.68 -4.47 -3.39
N MET A 50 1.44 -5.02 -2.21
CA MET A 50 2.08 -6.27 -1.81
C MET A 50 1.65 -7.45 -2.68
N ALA A 51 0.37 -7.58 -3.02
CA ALA A 51 -0.08 -8.61 -3.95
C ALA A 51 0.62 -8.51 -5.32
N LEU A 52 0.80 -7.29 -5.83
CA LEU A 52 1.54 -7.04 -7.08
C LEU A 52 3.03 -7.37 -6.94
N LEU A 53 3.66 -6.99 -5.82
CA LEU A 53 5.07 -7.30 -5.56
C LEU A 53 5.32 -8.80 -5.49
N VAL A 54 4.47 -9.55 -4.76
CA VAL A 54 4.55 -11.02 -4.72
C VAL A 54 4.41 -11.57 -6.14
N LYS A 55 3.39 -11.17 -6.90
CA LYS A 55 3.21 -11.68 -8.27
C LYS A 55 4.37 -11.34 -9.23
N ALA A 56 4.98 -10.17 -9.06
CA ALA A 56 5.99 -9.66 -10.00
C ALA A 56 7.43 -10.00 -9.63
N THR A 57 7.72 -10.19 -8.34
CA THR A 57 9.09 -10.34 -7.83
C THR A 57 9.32 -11.61 -7.03
N TRP A 58 8.29 -12.40 -6.72
CA TRP A 58 8.48 -13.67 -6.04
C TRP A 58 9.30 -14.63 -6.92
N PRO A 59 10.46 -15.11 -6.43
CA PRO A 59 11.32 -16.02 -7.16
C PRO A 59 10.65 -17.39 -7.27
N LYS A 60 10.50 -17.89 -8.50
CA LYS A 60 9.85 -19.18 -8.77
C LYS A 60 10.75 -20.37 -8.42
N GLU A 61 12.04 -20.12 -8.28
CA GLU A 61 13.03 -21.13 -7.91
C GLU A 61 12.76 -21.72 -6.51
N LEU A 62 12.07 -20.99 -5.63
CA LEU A 62 11.67 -21.46 -4.31
C LEU A 62 10.44 -22.39 -4.31
N ASP A 63 9.68 -22.45 -5.42
CA ASP A 63 8.52 -23.35 -5.55
C ASP A 63 8.94 -24.75 -6.04
N GLU A 64 10.08 -24.87 -6.76
CA GLU A 64 10.56 -26.15 -7.32
C GLU A 64 11.26 -27.04 -6.28
N GLU A 65 11.81 -26.48 -5.20
CA GLU A 65 12.51 -27.24 -4.14
C GLU A 65 11.54 -28.06 -3.25
N ARG A 66 10.22 -27.93 -3.44
CA ARG A 66 9.18 -28.67 -2.70
C ARG A 66 8.74 -29.99 -3.36
N HIS A 67 9.37 -30.41 -4.46
CA HIS A 67 9.08 -31.70 -5.11
C HIS A 67 10.21 -32.73 -4.88
N PRO A 68 10.11 -33.62 -3.87
CA PRO A 68 10.80 -34.91 -3.91
C PRO A 68 10.17 -35.86 -4.93
#